data_AF-A0A1I8GBQ7-F1
#
_entry.id   AF-A0A1I8GBQ7-F1
#
_cell.length_a   1.000
_cell.length_b   1.000
_cell.length_c   1.000
_cell.angle_alpha   90.00
_cell.angle_beta   90.00
_cell.angle_gamma   90.00
#
_symmetry.space_group_name_H-M   'P 1'
#
loop_
_entity.id
_entity.type
_entity.pdbx_description
1 polymer ?
#
loop_
_entity_poly.entity_id
_entity_poly.type
_entity_poly.pdbx_seq_one_letter_code
_entity_poly.pdbx_strand_id
1 'polypeptide(L)'
;MAAKTPKPDDSFPLFEKFTTLSKKKAKEKDEAAALEQEGLNAITTDGRTEDKLEPEDFKLEEGGERRMVVEKDADEALTNLIAVLKDWLNEVLVADRMVVRSLADDLYDGQVLQILLHRLFNRTLSEPDVIHSAHGQRQRLESVLAALDELLGRRAEWTAEEIYGRQLVPVLRLLVAIASAARAPIKLPGRVTVPVLVVQKRDGALQYTRRLESVTGPEDVFCLADAERDMLDDIFERSPSGSVCWSAT
;
A
#
# COMPACT_ATOMS: atom_id res chain seq x y z
N MET A 1 -12.21 12.01 -100.08
CA MET A 1 -12.02 13.45 -100.38
C MET A 1 -12.99 14.25 -99.52
N ALA A 2 -12.58 15.48 -99.17
CA ALA A 2 -13.25 16.46 -98.33
C ALA A 2 -12.90 16.42 -96.82
N ALA A 3 -12.19 17.48 -96.45
CA ALA A 3 -11.60 17.79 -95.16
C ALA A 3 -12.63 18.25 -94.13
N LYS A 4 -12.29 18.10 -92.84
CA LYS A 4 -12.78 19.02 -91.81
C LYS A 4 -11.61 19.39 -90.89
N THR A 5 -11.30 20.67 -90.92
CA THR A 5 -10.27 21.37 -90.15
C THR A 5 -10.61 21.42 -88.66
N PRO A 6 -9.61 21.41 -87.75
CA PRO A 6 -9.80 21.86 -86.38
C PRO A 6 -9.59 23.38 -86.27
N LYS A 7 -10.30 24.02 -85.34
CA LYS A 7 -10.12 25.42 -84.91
C LYS A 7 -9.70 25.43 -83.43
N PRO A 8 -9.14 26.55 -82.93
CA PRO A 8 -7.88 26.53 -82.20
C PRO A 8 -7.98 27.14 -80.78
N ASP A 9 -6.85 27.09 -80.08
CA ASP A 9 -6.31 28.01 -79.05
C ASP A 9 -7.14 28.30 -77.77
N ASP A 10 -6.56 27.94 -76.61
CA ASP A 10 -6.11 28.87 -75.56
C ASP A 10 -6.09 28.21 -74.18
N SER A 11 -4.89 28.00 -73.62
CA SER A 11 -4.60 28.19 -72.19
C SER A 11 -3.11 27.97 -71.92
N PHE A 12 -2.40 29.07 -71.73
CA PHE A 12 -1.02 29.16 -71.29
C PHE A 12 -0.77 28.50 -69.90
N PRO A 13 0.50 28.13 -69.59
CA PRO A 13 0.88 27.36 -68.41
C PRO A 13 1.11 28.27 -67.19
N LEU A 14 0.39 28.03 -66.09
CA LEU A 14 0.59 28.78 -64.85
C LEU A 14 0.20 27.97 -63.60
N PHE A 15 0.89 26.85 -63.30
CA PHE A 15 0.81 26.28 -61.93
C PHE A 15 1.94 25.29 -61.54
N GLU A 16 3.21 25.56 -61.86
CA GLU A 16 4.33 24.72 -61.37
C GLU A 16 5.01 25.22 -60.08
N LYS A 17 4.42 26.18 -59.35
CA LYS A 17 5.07 26.80 -58.18
C LYS A 17 4.29 26.72 -56.86
N PHE A 18 3.51 25.66 -56.62
CA PHE A 18 2.73 25.55 -55.37
C PHE A 18 2.79 24.18 -54.65
N THR A 19 3.91 23.44 -54.71
CA THR A 19 4.01 22.14 -54.01
C THR A 19 5.17 21.99 -53.01
N THR A 20 5.95 23.05 -52.74
CA THR A 20 7.15 22.94 -51.88
C THR A 20 6.98 23.46 -50.45
N LEU A 21 5.89 24.15 -50.11
CA LEU A 21 5.66 24.74 -48.78
C LEU A 21 4.86 23.84 -47.81
N SER A 22 4.12 22.83 -48.32
CA SER A 22 3.28 21.97 -47.48
C SER A 22 4.06 20.84 -46.77
N LYS A 23 5.21 20.42 -47.32
CA LYS A 23 6.04 19.37 -46.72
C LYS A 23 6.79 19.83 -45.47
N LYS A 24 7.16 21.12 -45.40
CA LYS A 24 7.88 21.67 -44.25
C LYS A 24 6.98 21.79 -43.01
N LYS A 25 5.72 22.23 -43.20
CA LYS A 25 4.71 22.27 -42.13
C LYS A 25 4.26 20.88 -41.66
N ALA A 26 4.23 19.88 -42.54
CA ALA A 26 3.90 18.51 -42.14
C ALA A 26 5.00 17.91 -41.24
N LYS A 27 6.27 18.08 -41.61
CA LYS A 27 7.41 17.57 -40.83
C LYS A 27 7.52 18.23 -39.46
N GLU A 28 7.31 19.54 -39.39
CA GLU A 28 7.34 20.30 -38.13
C GLU A 28 6.18 19.92 -37.20
N LYS A 29 5.01 19.57 -37.76
CA LYS A 29 3.87 19.05 -36.99
C LYS A 29 4.12 17.65 -36.44
N ASP A 30 4.75 16.77 -37.23
CA ASP A 30 5.10 15.42 -36.78
C ASP A 30 6.19 15.46 -35.69
N GLU A 31 7.16 16.36 -35.82
CA GLU A 31 8.23 16.54 -34.82
C GLU A 31 7.68 17.16 -33.51
N ALA A 32 6.76 18.13 -33.61
CA ALA A 32 6.05 18.67 -32.45
C ALA A 32 5.17 17.61 -31.76
N ALA A 33 4.50 16.74 -32.52
CA ALA A 33 3.72 15.64 -31.97
C ALA A 33 4.60 14.57 -31.31
N ALA A 34 5.80 14.31 -31.84
CA ALA A 34 6.78 13.41 -31.23
C ALA A 34 7.31 13.98 -29.91
N LEU A 35 7.61 15.27 -29.85
CA LEU A 35 8.01 15.97 -28.61
C LEU A 35 6.88 16.02 -27.57
N GLU A 36 5.64 16.19 -28.00
CA GLU A 36 4.47 16.16 -27.12
C GLU A 36 4.21 14.74 -26.59
N GLN A 37 4.39 13.70 -27.40
CA GLN A 37 4.34 12.31 -26.96
C GLN A 37 5.52 11.93 -26.06
N GLU A 38 6.72 12.46 -26.31
CA GLU A 38 7.88 12.28 -25.43
C GLU A 38 7.64 12.99 -24.09
N GLY A 39 7.06 14.19 -24.12
CA GLY A 39 6.60 14.91 -22.93
C GLY A 39 5.52 14.14 -22.16
N LEU A 40 4.52 13.59 -22.83
CA LEU A 40 3.48 12.74 -22.21
C LEU A 40 4.07 11.45 -21.64
N ASN A 41 5.05 10.84 -22.32
CA ASN A 41 5.77 9.68 -21.80
C ASN A 41 6.59 10.07 -20.57
N ALA A 42 7.22 11.25 -20.53
CA ALA A 42 7.93 11.74 -19.35
C ALA A 42 6.99 12.11 -18.17
N ILE A 43 5.77 12.58 -18.45
CA ILE A 43 4.71 12.91 -17.46
C ILE A 43 3.81 11.69 -17.12
N THR A 44 4.07 10.53 -17.71
CA THR A 44 3.46 9.26 -17.27
C THR A 44 4.49 8.30 -16.68
N THR A 45 5.78 8.56 -16.94
CA THR A 45 6.96 7.86 -16.40
C THR A 45 7.56 8.58 -15.18
N ASP A 46 6.98 9.70 -14.76
CA ASP A 46 7.30 10.37 -13.51
C ASP A 46 6.79 9.54 -12.31
N GLY A 47 7.69 8.71 -11.79
CA GLY A 47 7.61 8.17 -10.42
C GLY A 47 6.96 6.81 -10.27
N ARG A 48 6.61 6.14 -11.37
CA ARG A 48 6.38 4.69 -11.39
C ARG A 48 7.60 4.03 -12.02
N THR A 49 8.50 3.52 -11.20
CA THR A 49 8.88 2.15 -11.47
C THR A 49 7.55 1.39 -11.51
N GLU A 50 7.14 0.91 -12.67
CA GLU A 50 6.58 -0.43 -12.62
C GLU A 50 7.63 -1.20 -11.84
N ASP A 51 7.35 -1.54 -10.58
CA ASP A 51 8.21 -2.42 -9.82
C ASP A 51 8.17 -3.74 -10.58
N LYS A 52 8.98 -3.82 -11.64
CA LYS A 52 9.51 -5.05 -12.18
C LYS A 52 10.28 -5.62 -11.01
N LEU A 53 9.56 -6.33 -10.14
CA LEU A 53 10.13 -7.20 -9.15
C LEU A 53 11.17 -8.00 -9.91
N GLU A 54 12.44 -7.69 -9.69
CA GLU A 54 13.48 -8.35 -10.44
C GLU A 54 13.48 -9.80 -9.97
N PRO A 55 13.82 -10.78 -10.82
CA PRO A 55 13.94 -12.17 -10.39
C PRO A 55 14.84 -12.34 -9.16
N GLU A 56 15.74 -11.37 -8.93
CA GLU A 56 16.60 -11.27 -7.75
C GLU A 56 15.85 -10.96 -6.46
N ASP A 57 14.76 -10.20 -6.51
CA ASP A 57 13.90 -9.94 -5.34
C ASP A 57 13.22 -11.22 -4.83
N PHE A 58 13.14 -12.27 -5.65
CA PHE A 58 12.61 -13.58 -5.29
C PHE A 58 13.70 -14.62 -4.97
N LYS A 59 14.99 -14.27 -5.09
CA LYS A 59 16.09 -15.19 -4.74
C LYS A 59 16.18 -15.33 -3.23
N LEU A 60 15.69 -16.46 -2.72
CA LEU A 60 15.87 -16.85 -1.33
C LEU A 60 17.32 -17.29 -1.08
N GLU A 61 17.91 -16.77 -0.02
CA GLU A 61 19.16 -17.29 0.55
C GLU A 61 18.92 -18.68 1.18
N GLU A 62 19.99 -19.45 1.37
CA GLU A 62 19.90 -20.78 1.98
C GLU A 62 19.38 -20.67 3.43
N GLY A 63 18.25 -21.32 3.73
CA GLY A 63 17.53 -21.18 5.00
C GLY A 63 16.52 -20.03 5.04
N GLY A 64 16.45 -19.18 4.00
CA GLY A 64 15.47 -18.09 3.92
C GLY A 64 14.03 -18.58 3.76
N GLU A 65 13.09 -17.85 4.35
CA GLU A 65 11.65 -18.07 4.27
C GLU A 65 10.95 -16.84 3.69
N ARG A 66 10.03 -17.04 2.74
CA ARG A 66 9.11 -15.98 2.28
C ARG A 66 7.67 -16.46 2.31
N ARG A 67 6.80 -15.65 2.90
CA ARG A 67 5.35 -15.85 2.90
C ARG A 67 4.73 -15.05 1.76
N MET A 68 3.96 -15.74 0.92
CA MET A 68 3.20 -15.12 -0.16
C MET A 68 1.71 -15.35 0.11
N VAL A 69 0.92 -14.28 0.09
CA VAL A 69 -0.53 -14.39 0.15
C VAL A 69 -1.00 -14.87 -1.22
N VAL A 70 -1.82 -15.92 -1.24
CA VAL A 70 -2.38 -16.42 -2.49
C VAL A 70 -3.61 -15.57 -2.82
N GLU A 71 -3.48 -14.63 -3.75
CA GLU A 71 -4.54 -13.66 -4.09
C GLU A 71 -5.90 -14.30 -4.43
N LYS A 72 -5.89 -15.48 -5.06
CA LYS A 72 -7.12 -16.22 -5.40
C LYS A 72 -7.90 -16.73 -4.18
N ASP A 73 -7.22 -16.90 -3.06
CA ASP A 73 -7.78 -17.37 -1.80
C ASP A 73 -7.87 -16.23 -0.78
N ALA A 74 -7.67 -14.98 -1.19
CA ALA A 74 -7.78 -13.84 -0.30
C ALA A 74 -9.27 -13.60 0.02
N ASP A 75 -9.65 -13.88 1.25
CA ASP A 75 -11.01 -13.66 1.73
C ASP A 75 -11.39 -12.17 1.75
N GLU A 76 -12.69 -11.87 1.63
CA GLU A 76 -13.24 -10.52 1.73
C GLU A 76 -12.83 -9.84 3.06
N ALA A 77 -12.72 -10.63 4.13
CA ALA A 77 -12.29 -10.16 5.44
C ALA A 77 -10.84 -9.63 5.44
N LEU A 78 -9.94 -10.23 4.67
CA LEU A 78 -8.56 -9.74 4.53
C LEU A 78 -8.53 -8.43 3.76
N THR A 79 -9.28 -8.36 2.65
CA THR A 79 -9.38 -7.14 1.84
C THR A 79 -9.94 -5.97 2.68
N ASN A 80 -10.98 -6.24 3.47
CA ASN A 80 -11.56 -5.26 4.39
C ASN A 80 -10.55 -4.83 5.46
N LEU A 81 -9.81 -5.78 6.07
CA LEU A 81 -8.77 -5.45 7.05
C LEU A 81 -7.70 -4.52 6.45
N ILE A 82 -7.22 -4.83 5.24
CA ILE A 82 -6.23 -4.01 4.53
C ILE A 82 -6.79 -2.60 4.30
N ALA A 83 -8.04 -2.49 3.84
CA ALA A 83 -8.69 -1.21 3.59
C ALA A 83 -8.81 -0.37 4.86
N VAL A 84 -9.35 -0.95 5.94
CA VAL A 84 -9.52 -0.26 7.24
C VAL A 84 -8.19 0.22 7.79
N LEU A 85 -7.15 -0.63 7.78
CA LEU A 85 -5.83 -0.25 8.26
C LEU A 85 -5.19 0.83 7.39
N LYS A 86 -5.36 0.77 6.07
CA LYS A 86 -4.82 1.77 5.14
C LYS A 86 -5.49 3.13 5.32
N ASP A 87 -6.81 3.15 5.46
CA ASP A 87 -7.58 4.38 5.64
C ASP A 87 -7.21 5.05 6.96
N TRP A 88 -7.17 4.26 8.05
CA TRP A 88 -6.69 4.72 9.35
C TRP A 88 -5.28 5.31 9.29
N LEU A 89 -4.36 4.59 8.64
CA LEU A 89 -2.98 5.01 8.55
C LEU A 89 -2.85 6.34 7.80
N ASN A 90 -3.60 6.50 6.71
CA ASN A 90 -3.65 7.76 5.96
C ASN A 90 -4.25 8.91 6.76
N GLU A 91 -5.24 8.66 7.62
CA GLU A 91 -5.78 9.68 8.54
C GLU A 91 -4.73 10.16 9.54
N VAL A 92 -3.94 9.24 10.12
CA VAL A 92 -2.88 9.58 11.08
C VAL A 92 -1.75 10.37 10.40
N LEU A 93 -1.39 9.98 9.17
CA LEU A 93 -0.25 10.52 8.41
C LEU A 93 -0.55 11.78 7.61
N VAL A 94 -1.81 12.21 7.52
CA VAL A 94 -2.20 13.40 6.74
C VAL A 94 -1.45 14.67 7.16
N ALA A 95 -1.16 14.80 8.46
CA ALA A 95 -0.43 15.95 9.00
C ALA A 95 1.03 15.99 8.52
N ASP A 96 1.61 14.83 8.27
CA ASP A 96 2.99 14.65 7.79
C ASP A 96 3.06 14.65 6.25
N ARG A 97 1.92 14.86 5.57
CA ARG A 97 1.77 14.88 4.10
C ARG A 97 2.21 13.57 3.42
N MET A 98 2.10 12.47 4.14
CA MET A 98 2.41 11.13 3.64
C MET A 98 1.12 10.42 3.23
N VAL A 99 1.19 9.61 2.17
CA VAL A 99 0.06 8.81 1.69
C VAL A 99 0.54 7.38 1.45
N VAL A 100 -0.09 6.44 2.13
CA VAL A 100 0.16 5.01 2.02
C VAL A 100 -0.78 4.41 0.98
N ARG A 101 -0.19 3.79 -0.03
CA ARG A 101 -0.84 3.10 -1.15
C ARG A 101 -0.84 1.59 -0.93
N SER A 102 0.28 1.03 -0.47
CA SER A 102 0.48 -0.39 -0.19
C SER A 102 1.12 -0.56 1.18
N LEU A 103 0.46 -1.32 2.07
CA LEU A 103 0.97 -1.53 3.41
C LEU A 103 2.32 -2.24 3.41
N ALA A 104 2.55 -3.19 2.51
CA ALA A 104 3.82 -3.91 2.45
C ALA A 104 4.96 -3.07 1.85
N ASP A 105 4.65 -2.25 0.84
CA ASP A 105 5.68 -1.49 0.09
C ASP A 105 6.01 -0.14 0.72
N ASP A 106 5.11 0.45 1.51
CA ASP A 106 5.34 1.76 2.13
C ASP A 106 5.90 1.65 3.56
N LEU A 107 5.83 0.48 4.20
CA LEU A 107 6.30 0.28 5.59
C LEU A 107 7.64 -0.47 5.70
N TYR A 108 8.14 -1.05 4.60
CA TYR A 108 9.29 -1.97 4.64
C TYR A 108 10.60 -1.34 5.14
N ASP A 109 10.78 -0.03 4.95
CA ASP A 109 12.01 0.69 5.33
C ASP A 109 11.96 1.31 6.72
N GLY A 110 10.83 1.17 7.43
CA GLY A 110 10.61 1.68 8.77
C GLY A 110 10.31 3.18 8.87
N GLN A 111 10.28 3.95 7.77
CA GLN A 111 10.01 5.40 7.84
C GLN A 111 8.60 5.69 8.33
N VAL A 112 7.60 5.05 7.71
CA VAL A 112 6.19 5.22 8.13
C VAL A 112 6.00 4.78 9.58
N LEU A 113 6.62 3.65 9.97
CA LEU A 113 6.54 3.13 11.34
C LEU A 113 7.16 4.10 12.37
N GLN A 114 8.27 4.76 12.04
CA GLN A 114 8.88 5.79 12.88
C GLN A 114 7.94 6.98 13.10
N ILE A 115 7.24 7.42 12.05
CA ILE A 115 6.24 8.49 12.17
C ILE A 115 5.08 8.04 13.07
N LEU A 116 4.58 6.81 12.91
CA LEU A 116 3.52 6.29 13.80
C LEU A 116 3.96 6.23 15.25
N LEU A 117 5.20 5.79 15.51
CA LEU A 117 5.78 5.77 16.84
C LEU A 117 5.77 7.17 17.49
N HIS A 118 6.12 8.19 16.70
CA HIS A 118 6.08 9.58 17.13
C HIS A 118 4.65 10.09 17.36
N ARG A 119 3.74 9.89 16.39
CA ARG A 119 2.39 10.47 16.40
C ARG A 119 1.46 9.81 17.42
N LEU A 120 1.58 8.49 17.61
CA LEU A 120 0.67 7.73 18.47
C LEU A 120 1.20 7.61 19.90
N PHE A 121 2.52 7.51 20.09
CA PHE A 121 3.11 7.25 21.40
C PHE A 121 4.03 8.37 21.90
N ASN A 122 4.16 9.48 21.16
CA ASN A 122 5.07 10.59 21.47
C ASN A 122 6.52 10.15 21.71
N ARG A 123 6.95 9.07 21.02
CA ARG A 123 8.28 8.48 21.10
C ARG A 123 9.08 8.86 19.87
N THR A 124 10.21 9.54 20.06
CA THR A 124 11.14 9.89 18.99
C THR A 124 12.38 9.01 19.04
N LEU A 125 12.85 8.59 17.87
CA LEU A 125 14.14 7.94 17.70
C LEU A 125 15.14 8.95 17.17
N SER A 126 16.41 8.84 17.58
CA SER A 126 17.50 9.76 17.18
C SER A 126 18.06 9.45 15.79
N GLU A 127 17.26 8.85 14.92
CA GLU A 127 17.69 8.42 13.60
C GLU A 127 17.50 9.53 12.57
N PRO A 128 18.41 9.66 11.60
CA PRO A 128 18.28 10.67 10.55
C PRO A 128 16.99 10.47 9.76
N ASP A 129 16.32 11.56 9.38
CA ASP A 129 15.03 11.53 8.68
C ASP A 129 15.09 10.77 7.34
N VAL A 130 16.22 10.90 6.62
CA VAL A 130 16.42 10.27 5.32
C VAL A 130 17.63 9.34 5.36
N ILE A 131 17.41 8.07 5.03
CA ILE A 131 18.45 7.07 4.89
C ILE A 131 18.34 6.46 3.49
N HIS A 132 19.42 6.62 2.70
CA HIS A 132 19.47 6.10 1.34
C HIS A 132 20.12 4.71 1.23
N SER A 133 20.84 4.28 2.26
CA SER A 133 21.52 2.99 2.26
C SER A 133 20.59 1.87 2.73
N ALA A 134 20.56 0.74 2.02
CA ALA A 134 19.79 -0.44 2.42
C ALA A 134 20.14 -0.93 3.84
N HIS A 135 21.43 -0.87 4.22
CA HIS A 135 21.87 -1.22 5.57
C HIS A 135 21.26 -0.30 6.64
N GLY A 136 21.29 1.00 6.42
CA GLY A 136 20.70 1.96 7.35
C GLY A 136 19.17 1.88 7.42
N GLN A 137 18.48 1.58 6.32
CA GLN A 137 17.02 1.35 6.33
C GLN A 137 16.67 0.14 7.20
N ARG A 138 17.44 -0.96 7.09
CA ARG A 138 17.29 -2.13 7.97
C ARG A 138 17.55 -1.78 9.43
N GLN A 139 18.63 -1.07 9.71
CA GLN A 139 18.95 -0.65 11.08
C GLN A 139 17.84 0.24 11.67
N ARG A 140 17.28 1.16 10.89
CA ARG A 140 16.12 1.97 11.29
C ARG A 140 14.94 1.09 11.65
N LEU A 141 14.59 0.17 10.76
CA LEU A 141 13.48 -0.74 10.98
C LEU A 141 13.69 -1.55 12.27
N GLU A 142 14.89 -2.07 12.51
CA GLU A 142 15.24 -2.79 13.75
C GLU A 142 15.03 -1.94 15.00
N SER A 143 15.53 -0.70 15.01
CA SER A 143 15.34 0.22 16.15
C SER A 143 13.88 0.56 16.37
N VAL A 144 13.12 0.82 15.30
CA VAL A 144 11.69 1.13 15.36
C VAL A 144 10.91 -0.05 15.91
N LEU A 145 11.19 -1.27 15.44
CA LEU A 145 10.56 -2.48 15.93
C LEU A 145 10.91 -2.75 17.40
N ALA A 146 12.16 -2.55 17.81
CA ALA A 146 12.55 -2.68 19.21
C ALA A 146 11.76 -1.71 20.13
N ALA A 147 11.61 -0.45 19.70
CA ALA A 147 10.83 0.54 20.44
C ALA A 147 9.33 0.20 20.48
N LEU A 148 8.78 -0.36 19.40
CA LEU A 148 7.40 -0.83 19.35
C LEU A 148 7.20 -2.06 20.25
N ASP A 149 8.13 -3.01 20.26
CA ASP A 149 8.03 -4.21 21.09
C ASP A 149 7.98 -3.87 22.58
N GLU A 150 8.77 -2.87 23.03
CA GLU A 150 8.70 -2.34 24.40
C GLU A 150 7.32 -1.74 24.75
N LEU A 151 6.68 -1.08 23.79
CA LEU A 151 5.38 -0.43 23.97
C LEU A 151 4.21 -1.41 23.92
N LEU A 152 4.27 -2.38 23.01
CA LEU A 152 3.18 -3.32 22.75
C LEU A 152 3.07 -4.36 23.86
N GLY A 153 4.14 -4.61 24.63
CA GLY A 153 4.13 -5.51 25.79
C GLY A 153 3.77 -6.97 25.45
N ARG A 154 3.77 -7.32 24.16
CA ARG A 154 3.49 -8.67 23.63
C ARG A 154 4.73 -9.20 22.95
N ARG A 155 4.82 -10.54 22.88
CA ARG A 155 5.86 -11.18 22.08
C ARG A 155 5.65 -10.82 20.60
N ALA A 156 6.68 -10.26 19.96
CA ALA A 156 6.66 -9.95 18.54
C ALA A 156 6.43 -11.24 17.72
N GLU A 157 5.48 -11.18 16.80
CA GLU A 157 5.17 -12.24 15.83
C GLU A 157 5.67 -11.88 14.42
N TRP A 158 6.56 -10.89 14.35
CA TRP A 158 7.17 -10.36 13.14
C TRP A 158 8.68 -10.21 13.37
N THR A 159 9.45 -10.23 12.28
CA THR A 159 10.87 -9.86 12.31
C THR A 159 11.17 -8.72 11.34
N ALA A 160 12.31 -8.04 11.53
CA ALA A 160 12.75 -6.97 10.64
C ALA A 160 12.95 -7.49 9.21
N GLU A 161 13.47 -8.71 9.03
CA GLU A 161 13.68 -9.33 7.73
C GLU A 161 12.37 -9.61 7.00
N GLU A 162 11.34 -10.01 7.73
CA GLU A 162 10.02 -10.28 7.18
C GLU A 162 9.35 -9.00 6.67
N ILE A 163 9.41 -7.92 7.46
CA ILE A 163 8.84 -6.62 7.08
C ILE A 163 9.66 -5.98 5.95
N TYR A 164 10.99 -5.99 6.05
CA TYR A 164 11.88 -5.51 4.99
C TYR A 164 11.71 -6.31 3.69
N GLY A 165 11.39 -7.60 3.80
CA GLY A 165 11.04 -8.49 2.69
C GLY A 165 9.64 -8.27 2.12
N ARG A 166 8.93 -7.20 2.53
CA ARG A 166 7.59 -6.83 2.08
C ARG A 166 6.57 -7.95 2.28
N GLN A 167 6.70 -8.71 3.36
CA GLN A 167 5.74 -9.75 3.69
C GLN A 167 4.51 -9.12 4.33
N LEU A 168 3.36 -9.25 3.67
CA LEU A 168 2.13 -8.59 4.08
C LEU A 168 1.62 -9.05 5.46
N VAL A 169 1.69 -10.35 5.77
CA VAL A 169 1.13 -10.90 7.02
C VAL A 169 1.82 -10.33 8.27
N PRO A 170 3.17 -10.33 8.37
CA PRO A 170 3.89 -9.63 9.44
C PRO A 170 3.53 -8.16 9.58
N VAL A 171 3.42 -7.44 8.46
CA VAL A 171 3.03 -6.01 8.43
C VAL A 171 1.62 -5.82 8.99
N LEU A 172 0.65 -6.66 8.59
CA LEU A 172 -0.71 -6.58 9.08
C LEU A 172 -0.80 -6.86 10.59
N ARG A 173 -0.10 -7.89 11.09
CA ARG A 173 -0.05 -8.19 12.54
C ARG A 173 0.53 -7.04 13.34
N LEU A 174 1.62 -6.45 12.84
CA LEU A 174 2.24 -5.29 13.47
C LEU A 174 1.24 -4.12 13.53
N LEU A 175 0.60 -3.78 12.42
CA LEU A 175 -0.38 -2.69 12.35
C LEU A 175 -1.59 -2.91 13.27
N VAL A 176 -2.11 -4.14 13.34
CA VAL A 176 -3.18 -4.51 14.27
C VAL A 176 -2.72 -4.28 15.72
N ALA A 177 -1.51 -4.70 16.08
CA ALA A 177 -0.97 -4.50 17.41
C ALA A 177 -0.79 -3.00 17.74
N ILE A 178 -0.27 -2.21 16.79
CA ILE A 178 -0.13 -0.75 16.95
C ILE A 178 -1.49 -0.09 17.13
N ALA A 179 -2.47 -0.41 16.27
CA ALA A 179 -3.81 0.15 16.34
C ALA A 179 -4.49 -0.17 17.68
N SER A 180 -4.36 -1.41 18.16
CA SER A 180 -4.89 -1.85 19.45
C SER A 180 -4.22 -1.11 20.63
N ALA A 181 -2.89 -1.02 20.63
CA ALA A 181 -2.15 -0.31 21.67
C ALA A 181 -2.42 1.21 21.67
N ALA A 182 -2.61 1.81 20.50
CA ALA A 182 -2.96 3.21 20.35
C ALA A 182 -4.46 3.50 20.62
N ARG A 183 -5.28 2.46 20.85
CA ARG A 183 -6.75 2.55 20.98
C ARG A 183 -7.37 3.31 19.81
N ALA A 184 -6.96 2.95 18.60
CA ALA A 184 -7.38 3.61 17.37
C ALA A 184 -8.92 3.55 17.18
N PRO A 185 -9.56 4.63 16.69
CA PRO A 185 -11.01 4.70 16.45
C PRO A 185 -11.48 3.95 15.21
N ILE A 186 -11.12 2.67 15.09
CA ILE A 186 -11.36 1.86 13.91
C ILE A 186 -11.98 0.51 14.27
N LYS A 187 -12.80 -0.05 13.38
CA LYS A 187 -13.42 -1.36 13.60
C LYS A 187 -12.63 -2.42 12.87
N LEU A 188 -11.79 -3.16 13.60
CA LEU A 188 -11.03 -4.26 13.02
C LEU A 188 -11.93 -5.48 12.81
N PRO A 189 -11.89 -6.12 11.62
CA PRO A 189 -12.57 -7.39 11.41
C PRO A 189 -11.94 -8.47 12.31
N GLY A 190 -12.78 -9.19 13.06
CA GLY A 190 -12.34 -10.25 13.94
C GLY A 190 -12.00 -11.55 13.20
N ARG A 191 -10.99 -12.26 13.72
CA ARG A 191 -10.61 -13.62 13.29
C ARG A 191 -10.26 -13.75 11.81
N VAL A 192 -9.52 -12.78 11.27
CA VAL A 192 -9.00 -12.85 9.90
C VAL A 192 -7.87 -13.87 9.85
N THR A 193 -8.09 -14.97 9.13
CA THR A 193 -7.08 -15.97 8.79
C THR A 193 -6.73 -15.87 7.31
N VAL A 194 -5.44 -15.96 7.00
CA VAL A 194 -4.93 -15.81 5.64
C VAL A 194 -4.23 -17.10 5.21
N PRO A 195 -4.62 -17.70 4.06
CA PRO A 195 -3.86 -18.78 3.46
C PRO A 195 -2.57 -18.21 2.85
N VAL A 196 -1.44 -18.59 3.43
CA VAL A 196 -0.11 -18.21 2.96
C VAL A 196 0.60 -19.41 2.34
N LEU A 197 1.31 -19.14 1.24
CA LEU A 197 2.29 -20.05 0.69
C LEU A 197 3.65 -19.68 1.25
N VAL A 198 4.21 -20.55 2.08
CA VAL A 198 5.54 -20.42 2.65
C VAL A 198 6.52 -21.11 1.71
N VAL A 199 7.44 -20.34 1.15
CA VAL A 199 8.52 -20.84 0.31
C VAL A 199 9.81 -20.79 1.13
N GLN A 200 10.45 -21.93 1.32
CA GLN A 200 11.74 -22.04 2.00
C GLN A 200 12.79 -22.65 1.08
N LYS A 201 14.01 -22.14 1.11
CA LYS A 201 15.13 -22.79 0.42
C LYS A 201 15.90 -23.68 1.40
N ARG A 202 15.89 -24.99 1.17
CA ARG A 202 16.64 -25.98 1.95
C ARG A 202 17.44 -26.89 1.03
N ASP A 203 18.71 -27.09 1.34
CA ASP A 203 19.64 -27.95 0.60
C ASP A 203 19.67 -27.62 -0.91
N GLY A 204 19.70 -26.33 -1.23
CA GLY A 204 19.64 -25.82 -2.61
C GLY A 204 18.28 -25.98 -3.32
N ALA A 205 17.26 -26.56 -2.70
CA ALA A 205 15.92 -26.76 -3.27
C ALA A 205 14.86 -25.86 -2.63
N LEU A 206 13.86 -25.45 -3.41
CA LEU A 206 12.69 -24.71 -2.89
C LEU A 206 11.62 -25.68 -2.40
N GLN A 207 11.27 -25.57 -1.12
CA GLN A 207 10.17 -26.26 -0.47
C GLN A 207 8.97 -25.31 -0.34
N TYR A 208 7.79 -25.81 -0.71
CA TYR A 208 6.54 -25.05 -0.68
C TYR A 208 5.60 -25.67 0.36
N THR A 209 5.14 -24.86 1.32
CA THR A 209 4.19 -25.30 2.34
C THR A 209 3.04 -24.31 2.40
N ARG A 210 1.80 -24.80 2.26
CA ARG A 210 0.62 -23.98 2.49
C ARG A 210 0.31 -23.95 3.99
N ARG A 211 0.13 -22.77 4.56
CA ARG A 211 -0.23 -22.58 5.96
C ARG A 211 -1.39 -21.61 6.08
N LEU A 212 -2.19 -21.76 7.13
CA LEU A 212 -3.18 -20.78 7.53
C LEU A 212 -2.60 -19.98 8.68
N GLU A 213 -2.58 -18.67 8.52
CA GLU A 213 -1.99 -17.75 9.49
C GLU A 213 -3.05 -16.75 9.98
N SER A 214 -3.25 -16.67 11.29
CA SER A 214 -4.15 -15.67 11.89
C SER A 214 -3.48 -14.30 11.85
N VAL A 215 -4.25 -13.27 11.49
CA VAL A 215 -3.81 -11.87 11.47
C VAL A 215 -4.47 -11.08 12.59
N THR A 216 -5.76 -11.29 12.83
CA THR A 216 -6.48 -10.71 13.98
C THR A 216 -6.92 -11.81 14.94
N GLY A 217 -6.67 -11.62 16.23
CA GLY A 217 -7.16 -12.44 17.33
C GLY A 217 -8.55 -11.99 17.82
N PRO A 218 -9.17 -12.74 18.74
CA PRO A 218 -10.43 -12.34 19.37
C PRO A 218 -10.28 -11.06 20.22
N GLU A 219 -9.10 -10.84 20.81
CA GLU A 219 -8.79 -9.67 21.64
C GLU A 219 -8.60 -8.37 20.82
N ASP A 220 -8.37 -8.49 19.51
CA ASP A 220 -8.09 -7.33 18.63
C ASP A 220 -9.37 -6.65 18.12
N VAL A 221 -10.56 -7.20 18.43
CA VAL A 221 -11.86 -6.69 17.97
C VAL A 221 -12.30 -5.44 18.76
N PHE A 222 -11.68 -5.18 19.91
CA PHE A 222 -12.10 -4.15 20.87
C PHE A 222 -11.49 -2.78 20.56
N CYS A 223 -11.84 -2.22 19.40
CA CYS A 223 -11.55 -0.83 19.08
C CYS A 223 -12.87 -0.04 18.96
N LEU A 224 -13.14 0.73 20.02
CA LEU A 224 -14.19 1.76 20.23
C LEU A 224 -15.68 1.41 20.16
N ALA A 225 -16.13 0.29 19.61
CA ALA A 225 -17.57 0.01 19.55
C ALA A 225 -18.16 -0.60 20.84
N ASP A 226 -17.36 -1.33 21.62
CA ASP A 226 -17.86 -2.10 22.77
C ASP A 226 -17.52 -1.49 24.13
N ALA A 227 -16.60 -0.52 24.20
CA ALA A 227 -16.32 0.21 25.44
C ALA A 227 -17.55 0.98 25.96
N GLU A 228 -18.43 1.45 25.06
CA GLU A 228 -19.70 2.08 25.46
C GLU A 228 -20.76 1.06 25.88
N ARG A 229 -20.71 -0.18 25.35
CA ARG A 229 -21.66 -1.23 25.72
C ARG A 229 -21.38 -1.79 27.11
N ASP A 230 -20.12 -2.05 27.42
CA ASP A 230 -19.74 -2.58 28.75
C ASP A 230 -19.97 -1.54 29.86
N MET A 231 -19.80 -0.24 29.60
CA MET A 231 -20.12 0.80 30.58
C MET A 231 -21.63 0.96 30.81
N LEU A 232 -22.47 0.72 29.81
CA LEU A 232 -23.94 0.75 29.96
C LEU A 232 -24.45 -0.49 30.70
N ASP A 233 -23.92 -1.66 30.39
CA ASP A 233 -24.33 -2.91 31.06
C ASP A 233 -23.88 -2.92 32.53
N ASP A 234 -22.69 -2.43 32.87
CA ASP A 234 -22.26 -2.21 34.26
C ASP A 234 -23.17 -1.19 35.00
N ILE A 235 -23.68 -0.17 34.32
CA ILE A 235 -24.60 0.81 34.92
C ILE A 235 -25.99 0.20 35.17
N PHE A 236 -26.48 -0.66 34.27
CA PHE A 236 -27.75 -1.36 34.44
C PHE A 236 -27.67 -2.48 35.49
N GLU A 237 -26.56 -3.21 35.58
CA GLU A 237 -26.33 -4.23 36.60
C GLU A 237 -26.06 -3.63 37.99
N ARG A 238 -25.57 -2.39 38.05
CA ARG A 238 -25.35 -1.66 39.32
C ARG A 238 -26.59 -0.96 39.86
N SER A 239 -27.75 -1.05 39.20
CA SER A 239 -29.02 -0.72 39.86
C SER A 239 -29.40 -1.85 40.81
N PRO A 240 -29.27 -1.69 42.15
CA PRO A 240 -29.83 -2.65 43.06
C PRO A 240 -31.34 -2.60 42.87
N SER A 241 -31.99 -3.76 42.91
CA SER A 241 -33.44 -3.92 42.91
C SER A 241 -34.14 -2.93 43.84
N GLY A 242 -34.50 -1.76 43.30
CA GLY A 242 -35.32 -0.76 43.95
C GLY A 242 -36.76 -1.16 43.75
N SER A 243 -37.26 -2.07 44.59
CA SER A 243 -38.68 -2.29 44.77
C SER A 243 -39.35 -0.96 45.10
N VAL A 244 -39.94 -0.33 44.08
CA VAL A 244 -40.82 0.84 44.25
C VAL A 244 -42.16 0.31 44.75
N CYS A 245 -42.33 0.27 46.07
CA CYS A 245 -43.63 0.09 46.69
C CYS A 245 -44.48 1.33 46.41
N TRP A 246 -45.41 1.23 45.46
CA TRP A 246 -46.51 2.19 45.34
C TRP A 246 -47.52 1.89 46.45
N SER A 247 -47.52 2.71 47.49
CA SER A 247 -48.64 2.77 48.43
C SER A 247 -49.60 3.84 47.93
N ALA A 248 -50.74 3.41 47.41
CA ALA A 248 -51.86 4.30 47.15
C ALA A 248 -52.42 4.82 48.48
N THR A 249 -52.70 6.12 48.54
CA THR A 249 -53.59 6.73 49.54
C THR A 249 -54.61 7.57 48.77
#